data_AF-A0A0D7CPV1-F1
#
_entry.id   AF-A0A0D7CPV1-F1
#
_cell.length_a   1.000
_cell.length_b   1.000
_cell.length_c   1.000
_cell.angle_alpha   90.00
_cell.angle_beta   90.00
_cell.angle_gamma   90.00
#
_symmetry.space_group_name_H-M   'P 1'
#
loop_
_entity.id
_entity.type
_entity.pdbx_description
1 polymer ?
#
loop_
_entity_poly.entity_id
_entity_poly.type
_entity_poly.pdbx_seq_one_letter_code
_entity_poly.pdbx_strand_id
1 'polypeptide(L)'
;MSDLTSRPVLDSYVHVSTTQTYRGGVDLIAVERAVNDMPPAGMTADEKLMAARILADHGVALNVIARHLRLPHRLARPAKAKHQPEPASCGTDRGYRRHQRRNQAPCTACRSAHAAADRRYRLTGTSKELAA
;
A
#
# COMPACT_ATOMS: atom_id res chain seq x y z
N MET A 1 12.54 -29.64 1.83
CA MET A 1 13.22 -28.45 2.34
C MET A 1 12.17 -27.38 2.56
N SER A 2 11.82 -27.12 3.82
CA SER A 2 10.79 -26.13 4.17
C SER A 2 11.29 -24.74 3.82
N ASP A 3 10.54 -24.04 2.98
CA ASP A 3 10.85 -22.69 2.52
C ASP A 3 10.84 -21.71 3.72
N LEU A 4 12.04 -21.41 4.25
CA LEU A 4 12.25 -20.52 5.40
C LEU A 4 11.73 -19.10 5.14
N THR A 5 11.42 -18.74 3.88
CA THR A 5 10.85 -17.43 3.54
C THR A 5 9.34 -17.35 3.79
N SER A 6 8.70 -18.48 4.14
CA SER A 6 7.24 -18.58 4.28
C SER A 6 6.73 -18.55 5.73
N ARG A 7 7.62 -18.57 6.74
CA ARG A 7 7.27 -18.57 8.17
C ARG A 7 7.98 -17.43 8.92
N PRO A 8 7.31 -16.78 9.89
CA PRO A 8 7.98 -15.83 10.77
C PRO A 8 8.87 -16.61 11.73
N VAL A 9 10.19 -16.48 11.57
CA VAL A 9 11.15 -17.00 12.54
C VAL A 9 11.31 -15.93 13.62
N LEU A 10 10.88 -16.25 14.84
CA LEU A 10 11.13 -15.44 16.02
C LEU A 10 12.30 -16.06 16.79
N ASP A 11 13.19 -15.21 17.33
CA ASP A 11 14.38 -15.69 18.07
C ASP A 11 14.03 -16.33 19.42
N SER A 12 12.81 -16.06 19.93
CA SER A 12 12.32 -16.60 21.19
C SER A 12 10.81 -16.80 21.15
N TYR A 13 10.31 -17.72 22.00
CA TYR A 13 8.88 -17.91 22.20
C TYR A 13 8.22 -16.65 22.75
N VAL A 14 7.12 -16.22 22.13
CA VAL A 14 6.37 -15.03 22.53
C VAL A 14 5.11 -15.44 23.29
N HIS A 15 5.07 -15.12 24.59
CA HIS A 15 3.85 -15.27 25.39
C HIS A 15 2.91 -14.10 25.15
N VAL A 16 1.70 -14.39 24.66
CA VAL A 16 0.67 -13.36 24.40
C VAL A 16 -0.10 -13.04 25.68
N SER A 17 -0.36 -14.06 26.50
CA SER A 17 -0.88 -13.92 27.85
C SER A 17 -0.55 -15.14 28.69
N THR A 18 -0.13 -14.92 29.93
CA THR A 18 0.15 -16.02 30.87
C THR A 18 -1.06 -16.41 31.71
N THR A 19 -2.10 -15.58 31.76
CA THR A 19 -3.22 -15.73 32.71
C THR A 19 -4.60 -15.72 32.08
N GLN A 20 -4.73 -15.35 30.80
CA GLN A 20 -6.02 -15.22 30.13
C GLN A 20 -6.03 -15.98 28.81
N THR A 21 -7.13 -16.68 28.56
CA THR A 21 -7.36 -17.39 27.31
C THR A 21 -8.22 -16.59 26.33
N TYR A 22 -9.03 -15.65 26.83
CA TYR A 22 -9.88 -14.77 26.02
C TYR A 22 -9.82 -13.33 26.51
N ARG A 23 -9.86 -12.38 25.56
CA ARG A 23 -10.01 -10.95 25.87
C ARG A 23 -10.81 -10.25 24.78
N GLY A 24 -11.96 -9.69 25.13
CA GLY A 24 -12.77 -8.89 24.20
C GLY A 24 -13.18 -9.64 22.93
N GLY A 25 -13.49 -10.94 23.04
CA GLY A 25 -13.86 -11.79 21.90
C GLY A 25 -12.67 -12.36 21.10
N VAL A 26 -11.43 -12.09 21.52
CA VAL A 26 -10.20 -12.64 20.92
C VAL A 26 -9.72 -13.83 21.75
N ASP A 27 -9.51 -14.99 21.10
CA ASP A 27 -8.82 -16.15 21.69
C ASP A 27 -7.30 -15.90 21.72
N LEU A 28 -6.75 -15.65 22.91
CA LEU A 28 -5.33 -15.34 23.11
C LEU A 28 -4.42 -16.55 22.89
N ILE A 29 -4.95 -17.78 23.08
CA ILE A 29 -4.21 -19.01 22.78
C ILE A 29 -4.06 -19.15 21.26
N ALA A 30 -5.12 -18.84 20.50
CA ALA A 30 -5.05 -18.86 19.05
C ALA A 30 -4.04 -17.84 18.52
N VAL A 31 -4.00 -16.64 19.11
CA VAL A 31 -2.99 -15.60 18.79
C VAL A 31 -1.58 -16.07 19.13
N GLU A 32 -1.37 -16.65 20.32
CA GLU A 32 -0.06 -17.15 20.75
C GLU A 32 0.47 -18.25 19.82
N ARG A 33 -0.38 -19.20 19.47
CA ARG A 33 -0.03 -20.24 18.49
C ARG A 33 0.28 -19.65 17.11
N ALA A 34 -0.47 -18.64 16.69
CA ALA A 34 -0.23 -17.97 15.41
C ALA A 34 1.10 -17.19 15.39
N VAL A 35 1.49 -16.54 16.49
CA VAL A 35 2.78 -15.85 16.59
C VAL A 35 3.93 -16.87 16.62
N ASN A 36 3.78 -17.96 17.37
CA ASN A 36 4.77 -19.03 17.52
C ASN A 36 4.52 -20.18 16.53
N ASP A 37 4.45 -19.87 15.24
CA ASP A 37 4.62 -20.84 14.15
C ASP A 37 3.44 -21.77 13.76
N MET A 38 2.32 -21.78 14.49
CA MET A 38 1.15 -22.65 14.19
C MET A 38 -0.18 -21.89 14.22
N PRO A 39 -0.49 -21.06 13.21
CA PRO A 39 -1.77 -20.37 13.15
C PRO A 39 -2.92 -21.38 13.00
N PRO A 40 -3.87 -21.44 13.95
CA PRO A 40 -4.97 -22.40 13.88
C PRO A 40 -5.94 -22.06 12.73
N ALA A 41 -6.58 -23.10 12.18
CA ALA A 41 -7.68 -22.90 11.25
C ALA A 41 -8.86 -22.25 11.98
N GLY A 42 -9.46 -21.21 11.39
CA GLY A 42 -10.65 -20.56 11.95
C GLY A 42 -10.41 -19.27 12.74
N MET A 43 -9.17 -18.74 12.77
CA MET A 43 -8.92 -17.45 13.44
C MET A 43 -9.83 -16.35 12.92
N THR A 44 -10.40 -15.57 13.85
CA THR A 44 -11.21 -14.39 13.56
C THR A 44 -10.35 -13.27 12.95
N ALA A 45 -11.00 -12.25 12.38
CA ALA A 45 -10.29 -11.09 11.84
C ALA A 45 -9.49 -10.35 12.93
N ASP A 46 -10.06 -10.24 14.13
CA ASP A 46 -9.45 -9.54 15.26
C ASP A 46 -8.24 -10.30 15.83
N GLU A 47 -8.33 -11.63 15.92
CA GLU A 47 -7.19 -12.49 16.31
C GLU A 47 -6.03 -12.36 15.31
N LYS A 48 -6.32 -12.41 14.01
CA LYS A 48 -5.28 -12.24 12.98
C LYS A 48 -4.65 -10.86 13.04
N LEU A 49 -5.45 -9.82 13.30
CA LEU A 49 -4.96 -8.46 13.39
C LEU A 49 -4.09 -8.26 14.64
N MET A 50 -4.45 -8.88 15.77
CA MET A 50 -3.62 -8.90 16.98
C MET A 50 -2.30 -9.65 16.74
N ALA A 51 -2.34 -10.85 16.17
CA ALA A 51 -1.13 -11.63 15.84
C ALA A 51 -0.21 -10.87 14.86
N ALA A 52 -0.79 -10.21 13.85
CA ALA A 52 -0.05 -9.41 12.88
C ALA A 52 0.69 -8.24 13.52
N ARG A 53 0.07 -7.57 14.51
CA ARG A 53 0.72 -6.47 15.26
C ARG A 53 1.92 -6.99 16.04
N ILE A 54 1.74 -8.08 16.80
CA ILE A 54 2.83 -8.67 17.59
C ILE A 54 4.01 -9.06 16.68
N LEU A 55 3.75 -9.73 15.56
CA LEU A 55 4.80 -10.09 14.60
C LEU A 55 5.48 -8.85 13.99
N ALA A 56 4.73 -7.81 13.66
CA ALA A 56 5.29 -6.58 13.13
C ALA A 56 6.17 -5.84 14.15
N ASP A 57 5.77 -5.83 15.42
CA ASP A 57 6.56 -5.26 16.52
C ASP A 57 7.88 -6.02 16.74
N HIS A 58 7.91 -7.30 16.40
CA HIS A 58 9.12 -8.14 16.37
C HIS A 58 9.92 -8.01 15.06
N GLY A 59 9.59 -7.03 14.22
CA GLY A 59 10.34 -6.75 12.98
C GLY A 59 10.06 -7.70 11.83
N VAL A 60 9.04 -8.57 11.93
CA VAL A 60 8.67 -9.48 10.84
C VAL A 60 8.08 -8.68 9.68
N ALA A 61 8.56 -8.94 8.46
CA ALA A 61 8.09 -8.25 7.27
C ALA A 61 6.60 -8.52 6.99
N LEU A 62 5.84 -7.49 6.60
CA LEU A 62 4.38 -7.55 6.38
C LEU A 62 3.94 -8.62 5.36
N ASN A 63 4.76 -8.87 4.32
CA ASN A 63 4.50 -9.90 3.34
C ASN A 63 4.60 -11.32 3.94
N VAL A 64 5.53 -11.53 4.87
CA VAL A 64 5.69 -12.80 5.61
C VAL A 64 4.51 -12.98 6.55
N ILE A 65 4.16 -11.95 7.33
CA ILE A 65 2.98 -11.96 8.22
C ILE A 65 1.71 -12.31 7.46
N ALA A 66 1.48 -11.67 6.32
CA ALA A 66 0.27 -11.89 5.55
C ALA A 66 0.18 -13.28 4.94
N ARG A 67 1.32 -13.85 4.50
CA ARG A 67 1.37 -15.25 4.03
C ARG A 67 1.09 -16.21 5.18
N HIS A 68 1.73 -15.99 6.33
CA HIS A 68 1.63 -16.82 7.52
C HIS A 68 0.20 -16.88 8.07
N LEU A 69 -0.43 -15.72 8.25
CA LEU A 69 -1.80 -15.60 8.77
C LEU A 69 -2.88 -15.81 7.70
N ARG A 70 -2.48 -16.15 6.47
CA ARG A 70 -3.36 -16.32 5.30
C ARG A 70 -4.28 -15.11 5.11
N LEU A 71 -3.72 -13.91 5.28
CA LEU A 71 -4.43 -12.67 5.03
C LEU A 71 -4.63 -12.49 3.52
N PRO A 72 -5.76 -11.90 3.09
CA PRO A 72 -5.98 -11.64 1.68
C PRO A 72 -4.89 -10.68 1.15
N HIS A 73 -4.33 -10.99 -0.01
CA HIS A 73 -3.17 -10.29 -0.63
C HIS A 73 -3.32 -8.76 -0.70
N ARG A 74 -4.56 -8.24 -0.73
CA ARG A 74 -4.87 -6.80 -0.66
C ARG A 74 -4.41 -6.11 0.63
N LEU A 75 -4.33 -6.82 1.75
CA LEU A 75 -3.81 -6.32 3.03
C LEU A 75 -2.29 -6.50 3.15
N ALA A 76 -1.74 -7.46 2.41
CA ALA A 76 -0.31 -7.78 2.35
C ALA A 76 0.49 -6.82 1.46
N ARG A 77 -0.20 -6.22 0.49
CA ARG A 77 0.46 -5.38 -0.53
C ARG A 77 0.84 -4.07 0.14
N PRO A 78 2.13 -3.71 0.22
CA PRO A 78 2.49 -2.37 0.66
C PRO A 78 1.75 -1.39 -0.24
N ALA A 79 1.09 -0.39 0.35
CA ALA A 79 0.49 0.68 -0.42
C ALA A 79 1.60 1.24 -1.29
N LYS A 80 1.55 0.99 -2.61
CA LYS A 80 2.53 1.58 -3.53
C LYS A 80 2.46 3.08 -3.25
N ALA A 81 3.59 3.65 -2.82
CA ALA A 81 3.70 5.08 -2.61
C ALA A 81 3.15 5.74 -3.88
N LYS A 82 2.06 6.51 -3.74
CA LYS A 82 1.49 7.22 -4.87
C LYS A 82 2.59 8.16 -5.32
N HIS A 83 3.20 7.89 -6.47
CA HIS A 83 4.19 8.78 -7.04
C HIS A 83 3.44 10.08 -7.31
N GLN A 84 3.64 11.09 -6.48
CA GLN A 84 3.06 12.40 -6.72
C GLN A 84 3.83 12.96 -7.91
N PRO A 85 3.19 13.13 -9.08
CA PRO A 85 3.91 13.65 -10.21
C PRO A 85 4.29 15.10 -9.90
N GLU A 86 5.53 15.49 -10.21
CA GLU A 86 6.10 16.80 -9.91
C GLU A 86 5.14 17.95 -10.26
N PRO A 87 5.14 19.05 -9.49
CA PRO A 87 4.24 20.16 -9.74
C PRO A 87 4.43 20.68 -11.16
N ALA A 88 3.35 20.66 -11.95
CA ALA A 88 3.40 21.14 -13.32
C ALA A 88 3.79 22.62 -13.37
N SER A 89 4.86 22.91 -14.11
CA SER A 89 5.29 24.26 -14.43
C SER A 89 4.30 24.95 -15.37
N CYS A 90 4.22 26.28 -15.25
CA CYS A 90 3.49 27.11 -16.20
C CYS A 90 4.17 27.04 -17.58
N GLY A 91 3.41 27.25 -18.66
CA GLY A 91 3.90 27.08 -20.04
C GLY A 91 3.78 25.67 -20.59
N THR A 92 3.11 24.75 -19.88
CA THR A 92 2.84 23.39 -20.34
C THR A 92 1.32 23.12 -20.37
N ASP A 93 0.87 22.15 -21.18
CA ASP A 93 -0.54 21.72 -21.16
C ASP A 93 -0.97 21.24 -19.75
N ARG A 94 -0.07 20.58 -19.03
CA ARG A 94 -0.28 20.16 -17.64
C ARG A 94 -0.43 21.35 -16.69
N GLY A 95 0.30 22.44 -16.94
CA GLY A 95 0.17 23.73 -16.26
C GLY A 95 -1.20 24.38 -16.52
N TYR A 96 -1.70 24.35 -17.76
CA TYR A 96 -3.05 24.82 -18.09
C TYR A 96 -4.14 24.07 -17.33
N ARG A 97 -4.10 22.73 -17.35
CA ARG A 97 -5.05 21.89 -16.58
C ARG A 97 -4.93 22.09 -15.07
N ARG A 98 -3.75 22.49 -14.56
CA ARG A 98 -3.56 22.87 -13.16
C ARG A 98 -4.29 24.17 -12.82
N HIS A 99 -4.23 25.18 -13.69
CA HIS A 99 -5.02 26.41 -13.52
C HIS A 99 -6.53 26.12 -13.51
N GLN A 100 -7.01 25.29 -14.44
CA GLN A 100 -8.42 24.87 -14.47
C GLN A 100 -8.85 24.16 -13.18
N ARG A 101 -8.07 23.18 -12.70
CA ARG A 101 -8.37 22.48 -11.44
C ARG A 101 -8.37 23.38 -10.20
N ARG A 102 -7.67 24.52 -10.27
CA ARG A 102 -7.60 25.52 -9.19
C ARG A 102 -8.59 26.66 -9.38
N ASN A 103 -9.41 26.63 -10.43
CA ASN A 103 -10.30 27.72 -10.82
C ASN A 103 -9.57 29.08 -10.95
N GLN A 104 -8.32 29.07 -11.42
CA GLN A 104 -7.50 30.26 -11.64
C GLN A 104 -7.45 30.62 -13.12
N ALA A 105 -7.38 31.91 -13.43
CA ALA A 105 -7.14 32.39 -14.79
C ALA A 105 -5.81 31.83 -15.34
N PRO A 106 -5.81 31.07 -16.46
CA PRO A 106 -4.58 30.53 -17.02
C PRO A 106 -3.68 31.61 -17.60
N CYS A 107 -2.37 31.57 -17.28
CA CYS A 107 -1.41 32.50 -17.85
C CYS A 107 -1.29 32.33 -19.38
N THR A 108 -0.75 33.35 -20.06
CA THR A 108 -0.59 33.36 -21.52
C THR A 108 0.21 32.17 -22.04
N ALA A 109 1.32 31.83 -21.36
CA ALA A 109 2.15 30.67 -21.71
C ALA A 109 1.40 29.33 -21.58
N CYS A 110 0.56 29.16 -20.57
CA CYS A 110 -0.27 27.95 -20.43
C CYS A 110 -1.34 27.87 -21.54
N ARG A 111 -1.93 29.01 -21.93
CA ARG A 111 -2.92 29.06 -23.02
C ARG A 111 -2.30 28.71 -24.37
N SER A 112 -1.13 29.26 -24.68
CA SER A 112 -0.42 28.94 -25.93
C SER A 112 0.00 27.47 -25.97
N ALA A 113 0.48 26.92 -24.86
CA ALA A 113 0.84 25.50 -24.75
C ALA A 113 -0.36 24.58 -24.96
N HIS A 114 -1.52 24.90 -24.35
CA HIS A 114 -2.76 24.14 -24.55
C HIS A 114 -3.22 24.20 -26.02
N ALA A 115 -3.19 25.39 -26.64
CA ALA A 115 -3.54 25.55 -28.05
C ALA A 115 -2.58 24.77 -28.98
N ALA A 116 -1.29 24.74 -28.67
CA ALA A 116 -0.32 23.93 -29.41
C ALA A 116 -0.61 22.43 -29.27
N ALA A 117 -0.88 21.95 -28.05
CA ALA A 117 -1.23 20.56 -27.79
C ALA A 117 -2.54 20.14 -28.49
N ASP A 118 -3.56 21.01 -28.51
CA ASP A 118 -4.82 20.76 -29.20
C ASP A 118 -4.64 20.70 -30.73
N ARG A 119 -3.87 21.64 -31.32
CA ARG A 119 -3.50 21.55 -32.75
C ARG A 119 -2.79 20.24 -33.08
N ARG A 120 -1.83 19.82 -32.25
CA ARG A 120 -1.13 18.53 -32.42
C ARG A 120 -2.10 17.35 -32.34
N TYR A 121 -3.02 17.36 -31.38
CA TYR A 121 -4.01 16.30 -31.23
C TYR A 121 -4.91 16.17 -32.46
N ARG A 122 -5.36 17.30 -33.03
CA ARG A 122 -6.18 17.29 -34.25
C ARG A 122 -5.42 16.76 -35.47
N LEU A 123 -4.12 17.02 -35.57
CA LEU A 123 -3.30 16.58 -36.70
C LEU A 123 -2.82 15.13 -36.58
N THR A 124 -2.47 14.69 -35.37
CA THR A 124 -1.77 13.40 -35.14
C THR A 124 -2.59 12.37 -34.38
N GLY A 125 -3.73 12.76 -33.79
CA GLY A 125 -4.47 11.95 -32.84
C GLY A 125 -3.81 11.85 -31.46
N THR A 126 -2.68 12.50 -31.23
CA THR A 126 -1.95 12.45 -29.96
C THR A 126 -1.59 13.84 -29.43
N SER A 127 -1.62 14.02 -28.11
CA SER A 127 -1.26 15.29 -27.45
C SER A 127 0.18 15.31 -26.92
N LYS A 128 0.89 14.18 -26.99
CA LYS A 128 2.29 14.09 -26.57
C LYS A 128 3.18 14.80 -27.59
N GLU A 129 4.17 15.51 -27.09
CA GLU A 129 5.24 16.02 -27.92
C GLU A 129 6.06 14.83 -28.40
N LEU A 130 6.31 14.76 -29.71
CA LEU A 130 7.26 13.78 -30.26
C LEU A 130 8.63 14.20 -29.74
N ALA A 131 9.27 13.33 -28.96
CA ALA A 131 10.65 13.54 -28.57
C ALA A 131 11.48 13.57 -29.87
N ALA A 132 12.07 14.72 -30.17
CA ALA A 132 12.98 14.92 -31.29
C ALA A 132 14.36 14.33 -30.98
#